data_AF-A0A286U279-F1
#
_entry.id   AF-A0A286U279-F1
#
_cell.length_a   1.000
_cell.length_b   1.000
_cell.length_c   1.000
_cell.angle_alpha   90.00
_cell.angle_beta   90.00
_cell.angle_gamma   90.00
#
_symmetry.space_group_name_H-M   'P 1'
#
loop_
_entity.id
_entity.type
_entity.pdbx_description
1 polymer ?
#
loop_
_entity_poly.entity_id
_entity_poly.type
_entity_poly.pdbx_seq_one_letter_code
_entity_poly.pdbx_strand_id
1 'polypeptide(L)'
;MDKSEICDKIYRVLREVNPNLEQSKISEEASFFDYDIDSLKLIELGLRIESEFDQELNLDDWVDWESQKENSAFSISSFIEYVQNTVDREK
;
A
#
# COMPACT_ATOMS: atom_id res chain seq x y z
N MET A 1 12.82 -10.89 -0.54
CA MET A 1 12.25 -9.72 -1.22
C MET A 1 12.86 -8.47 -0.64
N ASP A 2 13.43 -7.62 -1.49
CA ASP A 2 13.99 -6.32 -1.11
C ASP A 2 12.97 -5.19 -1.29
N LYS A 3 13.26 -4.00 -0.72
CA LYS A 3 12.34 -2.86 -0.76
C LYS A 3 11.97 -2.43 -2.18
N SER A 4 12.89 -2.55 -3.16
CA SER A 4 12.61 -2.16 -4.55
C SER A 4 11.53 -3.05 -5.16
N GLU A 5 11.61 -4.36 -4.93
CA GLU A 5 10.60 -5.32 -5.39
C GLU A 5 9.22 -5.04 -4.77
N ILE A 6 9.18 -4.69 -3.47
CA ILE A 6 7.94 -4.33 -2.77
C ILE A 6 7.31 -3.09 -3.40
N CYS A 7 8.10 -2.03 -3.57
CA CYS A 7 7.65 -0.78 -4.21
C CYS A 7 7.14 -1.04 -5.63
N ASP A 8 7.86 -1.80 -6.45
CA ASP A 8 7.47 -2.10 -7.82
C ASP A 8 6.12 -2.84 -7.88
N LYS A 9 5.90 -3.82 -7.00
CA LYS A 9 4.62 -4.52 -6.88
C LYS A 9 3.50 -3.58 -6.45
N ILE A 10 3.71 -2.77 -5.40
CA ILE A 10 2.72 -1.80 -4.91
C ILE A 10 2.35 -0.80 -5.99
N TYR A 11 3.34 -0.21 -6.68
CA TYR A 11 3.10 0.76 -7.74
C TYR A 11 2.42 0.16 -8.97
N ARG A 12 2.67 -1.11 -9.28
CA ARG A 12 1.93 -1.81 -10.33
C ARG A 12 0.46 -1.96 -9.92
N VAL A 13 0.17 -2.49 -8.73
CA VAL A 13 -1.22 -2.68 -8.29
C VAL A 13 -1.97 -1.35 -8.17
N LEU A 14 -1.31 -0.30 -7.66
CA LEU A 14 -1.89 1.05 -7.59
C LEU A 14 -2.37 1.56 -8.96
N ARG A 15 -1.61 1.28 -10.02
CA ARG A 15 -1.98 1.65 -11.39
C ARG A 15 -3.10 0.79 -11.97
N GLU A 16 -3.22 -0.46 -11.51
CA GLU A 16 -4.34 -1.30 -11.92
C GLU A 16 -5.66 -0.85 -11.29
N VAL A 17 -5.61 -0.46 -10.01
CA VAL A 17 -6.77 0.04 -9.25
C VAL A 17 -7.14 1.47 -9.66
N ASN A 18 -6.14 2.30 -9.97
CA ASN A 18 -6.36 3.63 -10.53
C ASN A 18 -5.58 3.82 -11.85
N PRO A 19 -6.18 3.47 -13.00
CA PRO A 19 -5.53 3.61 -14.31
C PRO A 19 -5.14 5.04 -14.70
N ASN A 20 -5.69 6.05 -14.02
CA ASN A 20 -5.37 7.46 -14.27
C ASN A 20 -4.07 7.90 -13.56
N LEU A 21 -3.45 7.04 -12.75
CA LEU A 21 -2.19 7.33 -12.07
C LEU A 21 -1.01 7.23 -13.04
N GLU A 22 -0.41 8.37 -13.38
CA GLU A 22 0.85 8.38 -14.14
C GLU A 22 2.04 8.10 -13.23
N GLN A 23 3.05 7.38 -13.76
CA GLN A 23 4.23 6.92 -13.00
C GLN A 23 5.05 8.07 -12.38
N SER A 24 5.05 9.25 -13.01
CA SER A 24 5.74 10.46 -12.54
C SER A 24 4.99 11.21 -11.43
N LYS A 25 3.79 10.78 -11.06
CA LYS A 25 2.93 11.46 -10.07
C LYS A 25 2.88 10.77 -8.71
N ILE A 26 3.47 9.58 -8.56
CA ILE A 26 3.45 8.84 -7.30
C ILE A 26 4.53 9.40 -6.37
N SER A 27 4.09 9.97 -5.26
CA SER A 27 4.90 10.45 -4.15
C SER A 27 4.58 9.56 -2.96
N GLU A 28 5.62 8.97 -2.34
CA GLU A 28 5.42 8.07 -1.20
C GLU A 28 4.79 8.79 0.01
N GLU A 29 5.01 10.11 0.13
CA GLU A 29 4.49 10.93 1.22
C GLU A 29 3.04 11.36 1.02
N ALA A 30 2.49 11.20 -0.19
CA ALA A 30 1.10 11.55 -0.47
C ALA A 30 0.16 10.47 0.07
N SER A 31 -1.03 10.91 0.47
CA SER A 31 -2.10 10.02 0.92
C SER A 31 -2.70 9.29 -0.28
N PHE A 32 -3.22 8.08 -0.08
CA PHE A 32 -4.02 7.40 -1.10
C PHE A 32 -5.21 8.26 -1.56
N PHE A 33 -5.79 9.07 -0.66
CA PHE A 33 -6.90 9.96 -1.00
C PHE A 33 -6.51 11.11 -1.95
N ASP A 34 -5.24 11.54 -1.93
CA ASP A 34 -4.72 12.55 -2.88
C ASP A 34 -4.71 12.03 -4.33
N TYR A 35 -4.80 10.71 -4.48
CA TYR A 35 -4.80 9.98 -5.74
C TYR A 35 -6.19 9.50 -6.14
N ASP A 36 -7.28 10.05 -5.60
CA ASP A 36 -8.65 9.56 -5.86
C ASP A 36 -8.82 8.04 -5.58
N ILE A 37 -8.02 7.51 -4.65
CA ILE A 37 -8.16 6.15 -4.12
C ILE A 37 -9.06 6.25 -2.90
N ASP A 38 -10.37 6.11 -3.15
CA ASP A 38 -11.37 6.04 -2.09
C ASP A 38 -11.30 4.71 -1.31
N SER A 39 -12.14 4.56 -0.29
CA SER A 39 -12.16 3.37 0.56
C SER A 39 -12.44 2.07 -0.20
N LEU A 40 -13.23 2.10 -1.28
CA LEU A 40 -13.51 0.90 -2.07
C LEU A 40 -12.29 0.50 -2.90
N LYS A 41 -11.63 1.48 -3.53
CA LYS A 41 -10.36 1.25 -4.23
C LYS A 41 -9.25 0.83 -3.28
N LEU A 42 -9.25 1.34 -2.05
CA LEU A 42 -8.28 0.94 -1.03
C LEU A 42 -8.47 -0.53 -0.63
N ILE A 43 -9.73 -0.99 -0.49
CA ILE A 43 -10.05 -2.41 -0.29
C ILE A 43 -9.57 -3.25 -1.48
N GLU A 44 -9.82 -2.79 -2.71
CA GLU A 44 -9.35 -3.49 -3.92
C GLU A 44 -7.82 -3.57 -3.98
N LEU A 45 -7.13 -2.48 -3.61
CA LEU A 45 -5.67 -2.44 -3.49
C LEU A 45 -5.18 -3.48 -2.49
N GLY A 46 -5.78 -3.54 -1.31
CA GLY A 46 -5.47 -4.53 -0.27
C GLY A 46 -5.56 -5.94 -0.83
N LEU A 47 -6.74 -6.34 -1.32
CA LEU A 47 -6.98 -7.70 -1.84
C LEU A 47 -6.00 -8.12 -2.94
N ARG A 48 -5.64 -7.19 -3.84
CA ARG A 48 -4.67 -7.46 -4.91
C ARG A 48 -3.24 -7.60 -4.37
N ILE A 49 -2.86 -6.79 -3.39
CA ILE A 49 -1.55 -6.88 -2.74
C ILE A 49 -1.43 -8.19 -1.96
N GLU A 50 -2.46 -8.59 -1.23
CA GLU A 50 -2.51 -9.88 -0.54
C GLU A 50 -2.26 -11.04 -1.51
N SER A 51 -2.93 -11.01 -2.67
CA SER A 51 -2.73 -12.00 -3.73
C SER A 51 -1.33 -11.97 -4.37
N GLU A 52 -0.65 -10.82 -4.37
CA GLU A 52 0.66 -10.65 -5.01
C GLU A 52 1.83 -11.07 -4.12
N PHE A 53 1.61 -11.10 -2.81
CA PHE A 53 2.64 -11.36 -1.82
C PHE A 53 2.52 -12.77 -1.22
N ASP A 54 1.47 -13.55 -1.55
CA ASP A 54 1.21 -14.92 -1.07
C ASP A 54 1.26 -15.06 0.47
N GLN A 55 1.16 -13.94 1.19
CA GLN A 55 1.42 -13.79 2.63
C GLN A 55 0.18 -13.27 3.36
N GLU A 56 0.15 -13.43 4.69
CA GLU A 56 -0.83 -12.82 5.62
C GLU A 56 -0.67 -11.29 5.70
N LEU A 57 -0.56 -10.61 4.56
CA LEU A 57 -0.90 -9.20 4.51
C LEU A 57 -2.40 -9.11 4.72
N ASN A 58 -2.83 -8.20 5.59
CA ASN A 58 -4.23 -7.92 5.80
C ASN A 58 -4.39 -6.40 5.79
N LEU A 59 -5.20 -5.89 4.87
CA LEU A 59 -5.45 -4.45 4.79
C LEU A 59 -6.04 -3.90 6.10
N ASP A 60 -6.89 -4.66 6.79
CA ASP A 60 -7.50 -4.23 8.06
C ASP A 60 -6.44 -4.02 9.14
N ASP A 61 -5.43 -4.90 9.21
CA ASP A 61 -4.32 -4.77 10.15
C ASP A 61 -3.48 -3.50 9.88
N TRP A 62 -3.29 -3.16 8.59
CA TRP A 62 -2.62 -1.91 8.22
C TRP A 62 -3.45 -0.69 8.60
N VAL A 63 -4.76 -0.70 8.32
CA VAL A 63 -5.67 0.41 8.68
C VAL A 63 -5.66 0.63 10.19
N ASP A 64 -5.74 -0.44 10.97
CA ASP A 64 -5.67 -0.37 12.44
C ASP A 64 -4.32 0.16 12.91
N TRP A 65 -3.21 -0.33 12.34
CA TRP A 65 -1.86 0.13 12.66
C TRP A 65 -1.64 1.61 12.32
N GLU A 66 -2.12 2.06 11.16
CA GLU A 66 -2.00 3.44 10.70
C GLU A 66 -2.89 4.39 11.51
N SER A 67 -4.07 3.94 11.94
CA SER A 67 -5.00 4.73 12.75
C SER A 67 -4.47 5.02 14.17
N GLN A 68 -3.53 4.22 14.65
CA GLN A 68 -2.90 4.39 15.98
C GLN A 68 -1.79 5.45 15.98
N LYS A 69 -1.36 5.95 14.81
CA LYS A 69 -0.32 6.99 14.72
C LYS A 69 -0.91 8.38 14.99
N GLU A 70 -0.18 9.22 15.73
CA GLU A 70 -0.59 10.62 15.99
C GLU A 70 -0.76 11.45 14.71
N ASN A 71 0.01 11.13 13.66
CA ASN A 71 -0.06 11.78 12.34
C ASN A 71 -0.47 10.77 11.26
N SER A 72 -1.55 10.04 11.49
CA SER A 72 -2.13 9.13 10.50
C SER A 72 -2.36 9.86 9.18
N ALA A 73 -1.68 9.42 8.12
CA ALA A 73 -1.71 10.05 6.80
C ALA A 73 -2.29 9.12 5.74
N PHE A 74 -2.39 7.82 6.04
CA PHE A 74 -2.70 6.77 5.05
C PHE A 74 -1.84 6.99 3.79
N SER A 75 -0.54 7.22 4.01
CA SER A 75 0.41 7.48 2.93
C SER A 75 0.86 6.19 2.28
N ILE A 76 1.36 6.32 1.06
CA ILE A 76 1.98 5.21 0.33
C ILE A 76 3.22 4.69 1.10
N SER A 77 4.03 5.59 1.68
CA SER A 77 5.20 5.23 2.50
C SER A 77 4.81 4.40 3.72
N SER A 78 3.71 4.76 4.40
CA SER A 78 3.19 3.98 5.52
C SER A 78 2.78 2.56 5.09
N PHE A 79 2.09 2.43 3.95
CA PHE A 79 1.70 1.12 3.45
C PHE A 79 2.90 0.27 3.02
N ILE A 80 3.89 0.87 2.33
CA ILE A 80 5.15 0.20 2.00
C ILE A 80 5.86 -0.28 3.26
N GLU A 81 5.92 0.55 4.30
CA GLU A 81 6.53 0.20 5.59
C GLU A 81 5.81 -0.98 6.24
N TYR A 82 4.48 -0.98 6.25
CA TYR A 82 3.70 -2.11 6.76
C TYR A 82 4.00 -3.41 6.00
N VAL A 83 3.92 -3.36 4.66
CA VAL A 83 4.19 -4.54 3.81
C VAL A 83 5.61 -5.05 4.04
N GLN A 84 6.59 -4.16 4.10
CA GLN A 84 7.98 -4.52 4.34
C GLN A 84 8.18 -5.18 5.71
N ASN A 85 7.58 -4.62 6.77
CA ASN A 85 7.65 -5.18 8.11
C ASN A 85 7.01 -6.58 8.19
N THR A 86 5.90 -6.81 7.47
CA THR A 86 5.25 -8.13 7.43
C THR A 86 6.10 -9.14 6.66
N VAL A 87 6.61 -8.76 5.49
CA VAL A 87 7.49 -9.61 4.66
C VAL A 87 8.76 -10.02 5.39
N ASP A 88 9.34 -9.12 6.20
CA ASP A 88 10.59 -9.39 6.93
C ASP A 88 10.38 -10.24 8.20
N ARG A 89 9.18 -10.29 8.78
CA ARG A 89 8.86 -11.16 9.93
C ARG A 89 8.75 -12.64 9.56
N GLU A 90 8.36 -12.92 8.32
CA GLU A 90 8.14 -14.27 7.80
C GLU A 90 9.41 -14.91 7.18
N LYS A 91 10.56 -14.22 7.20
CA LYS A 91 11.86 -14.74 6.76
C LYS A 91 12.67 -15.33 7.91
#